data_AF-A0A1G7KAA6-F1
#
_entry.id   AF-A0A1G7KAA6-F1
#
_cell.length_a   1.000
_cell.length_b   1.000
_cell.length_c   1.000
_cell.angle_alpha   90.00
_cell.angle_beta   90.00
_cell.angle_gamma   90.00
#
_symmetry.space_group_name_H-M   'P 1'
#
loop_
_entity.id
_entity.type
_entity.pdbx_description
1 polymer ?
#
loop_
_entity_poly.entity_id
_entity_poly.type
_entity_poly.pdbx_seq_one_letter_code
_entity_poly.pdbx_strand_id
1 'polypeptide(L)' 'MKLWKLLGIAAFAGVAASGVAVARNQRRRAAYTPDEIRDRLHARLAEADSAK' A
#
# COMPACT_ATOMS: atom_id res chain seq x y z
N MET A 1 -21.54 28.58 -11.06
CA MET A 1 -21.12 27.16 -10.90
C MET A 1 -21.45 26.71 -9.48
N LYS A 2 -22.21 25.63 -9.30
CA LYS A 2 -22.69 25.19 -7.98
C LYS A 2 -21.50 24.82 -7.07
N LEU A 3 -21.12 25.72 -6.16
CA LEU A 3 -20.01 25.55 -5.21
C LEU A 3 -20.07 24.21 -4.47
N TRP A 4 -21.29 23.72 -4.21
CA TRP A 4 -21.51 22.44 -3.55
C TRP A 4 -21.00 21.23 -4.35
N LYS A 5 -21.02 21.29 -5.69
CA LYS A 5 -20.45 20.25 -6.55
C LYS A 5 -18.91 20.25 -6.50
N LEU A 6 -18.31 21.44 -6.42
CA LEU A 6 -16.85 21.58 -6.29
C LEU A 6 -16.35 21.02 -4.96
N LEU A 7 -17.11 21.20 -3.88
CA LEU A 7 -16.77 20.64 -2.57
C LEU A 7 -16.71 19.11 -2.61
N GLY A 8 -17.69 18.47 -3.27
CA GLY A 8 -17.69 17.03 -3.47
C GLY A 8 -16.47 16.55 -4.26
N ILE A 9 -16.17 17.21 -5.39
CA ILE A 9 -15.02 16.86 -6.24
C ILE A 9 -13.69 17.04 -5.49
N ALA A 10 -13.56 18.10 -4.70
CA ALA A 10 -12.35 18.37 -3.92
C ALA A 10 -12.06 17.25 -2.89
N ALA A 11 -13.11 16.71 -2.25
CA ALA A 11 -12.97 15.59 -1.32
C ALA A 11 -12.44 14.32 -2.01
N PHE A 12 -13.02 13.96 -3.17
CA PHE A 12 -12.54 12.81 -3.96
C PHE A 12 -11.13 13.03 -4.49
N ALA A 13 -10.80 14.24 -4.95
CA ALA A 13 -9.48 14.59 -5.46
C ALA A 13 -8.40 14.42 -4.37
N GLY A 14 -8.68 14.79 -3.11
CA GLY A 14 -7.75 14.60 -1.99
C GLY A 14 -7.43 13.13 -1.70
N VAL A 15 -8.45 12.25 -1.73
CA VAL A 15 -8.27 10.80 -1.53
C VAL A 15 -7.52 10.19 -2.72
N ALA A 16 -7.88 10.55 -3.94
CA ALA A 16 -7.22 10.05 -5.15
C ALA A 16 -5.74 10.47 -5.19
N ALA A 17 -5.43 11.75 -4.89
CA ALA A 17 -4.06 12.24 -4.84
C ALA A 17 -3.22 11.49 -3.78
N SER A 18 -3.80 11.25 -2.61
CA SER A 18 -3.15 10.48 -1.53
C SER A 18 -2.92 9.02 -1.94
N GLY A 19 -3.92 8.37 -2.52
CA GLY A 19 -3.82 6.99 -3.01
C GLY A 19 -2.78 6.82 -4.13
N VAL A 20 -2.73 7.76 -5.08
CA VAL A 20 -1.72 7.76 -6.16
C VAL A 20 -0.32 7.99 -5.60
N ALA A 21 -0.15 8.91 -4.64
CA ALA A 21 1.14 9.13 -3.98
C ALA A 21 1.63 7.88 -3.24
N VAL A 22 0.73 7.18 -2.53
CA VAL A 22 1.04 5.90 -1.86
C VAL A 22 1.39 4.82 -2.88
N ALA A 23 0.61 4.62 -3.93
CA ALA A 23 0.87 3.62 -4.97
C ALA A 23 2.20 3.89 -5.70
N ARG A 24 2.50 5.15 -6.01
CA ARG A 24 3.78 5.57 -6.61
C ARG A 24 4.94 5.35 -5.65
N ASN A 25 4.76 5.64 -4.36
CA ASN A 25 5.79 5.42 -3.35
C ASN A 25 6.02 3.93 -3.10
N GLN A 26 4.98 3.09 -3.11
CA GLN A 26 5.11 1.63 -3.11
C GLN A 26 5.92 1.14 -4.33
N ARG A 27 5.65 1.69 -5.52
CA ARG A 27 6.42 1.35 -6.73
C ARG A 27 7.89 1.80 -6.67
N ARG A 28 8.17 2.95 -6.05
CA ARG A 28 9.53 3.50 -5.88
C ARG A 28 10.28 2.96 -4.67
N ARG A 29 9.58 2.39 -3.69
CA ARG A 29 10.10 1.90 -2.41
C ARG A 29 9.59 0.48 -2.12
N ALA A 30 9.64 -0.40 -3.11
CA ALA A 30 9.69 -1.83 -2.82
C ALA A 30 11.06 -2.10 -2.16
N ALA A 31 11.17 -1.78 -0.86
CA ALA A 31 12.29 -2.16 -0.02
C ALA A 31 12.29 -3.67 0.27
N TYR A 32 11.17 -4.34 -0.03
CA TYR A 32 11.06 -5.77 -0.23
C TYR A 32 10.05 -6.03 -1.33
N THR A 33 10.42 -6.86 -2.30
CA THR A 33 9.56 -7.38 -3.35
C THR A 33 8.52 -8.35 -2.75
N PRO A 34 7.38 -8.57 -3.43
CA PRO A 34 6.39 -9.55 -2.97
C PRO A 34 6.99 -10.94 -2.71
N ASP A 35 8.01 -11.32 -3.47
CA ASP A 35 8.71 -12.58 -3.31
C ASP A 35 9.55 -12.60 -2.02
N GLU A 36 10.27 -11.52 -1.69
CA GLU A 36 11.00 -11.43 -0.42
C GLU A 36 10.07 -11.46 0.81
N ILE A 37 8.86 -10.90 0.70
CA ILE A 37 7.85 -11.02 1.76
C ILE A 37 7.42 -12.49 1.91
N ARG A 38 7.22 -13.20 0.80
CA ARG A 38 6.84 -14.62 0.79
C ARG A 38 7.94 -15.49 1.40
N ASP A 39 9.18 -15.26 1.01
CA ASP A 39 10.35 -15.98 1.53
C ASP A 39 10.51 -15.74 3.04
N ARG A 40 10.34 -14.49 3.49
CA ARG A 40 10.40 -14.19 4.92
C ARG A 40 9.25 -14.80 5.72
N LEU A 41 8.05 -14.90 5.12
CA LEU A 41 6.92 -15.57 5.74
C LEU A 41 7.13 -17.09 5.82
N HIS A 42 7.67 -17.71 4.76
CA HIS A 42 8.06 -19.13 4.78
C HIS A 42 9.18 -19.40 5.79
N ALA A 43 10.17 -18.53 5.89
CA ALA A 43 11.25 -18.66 6.88
C ALA A 43 10.71 -18.64 8.31
N ARG A 44 9.81 -17.70 8.64
CA ARG A 44 9.16 -17.65 9.97
C ARG A 44 8.26 -18.86 10.24
N LEU A 45 7.57 -19.37 9.21
CA LEU A 45 6.77 -20.58 9.33
C LEU A 45 7.65 -21.79 9.63
N ALA A 46 8.77 -21.94 8.92
CA ALA A 46 9.75 -23.00 9.15
C ALA A 46 10.37 -22.90 10.54
N GLU A 47 10.74 -21.70 11.01
CA GLU A 47 11.21 -21.48 12.39
C GLU A 47 10.18 -21.90 13.43
N ALA A 48 8.89 -21.56 13.24
CA ALA A 48 7.82 -21.93 14.16
C ALA A 48 7.54 -23.46 14.16
N ASP A 49 7.63 -24.11 13.01
CA ASP A 49 7.45 -25.56 12.88
C ASP A 49 8.65 -26.33 13.46
N SER A 50 9.85 -25.78 13.34
CA SER A 50 11.09 -26.33 13.93
C SER A 50 11.15 -26.20 15.46
N ALA A 51 10.43 -25.22 16.01
CA ALA A 51 10.36 -24.96 17.45
C ALA A 51 9.30 -25.81 18.18
N LYS A 52 8.65 -26.74 17.47
CA LYS A 52 7.66 -27.67 17.99
C LYS A 52 8.28 -29.04 18.27
#